data_AF-A0A495L656-F1
#
_entry.id   AF-A0A495L656-F1
#
_cell.length_a   1.000
_cell.length_b   1.000
_cell.length_c   1.000
_cell.angle_alpha   90.00
_cell.angle_beta   90.00
_cell.angle_gamma   90.00
#
_symmetry.space_group_name_H-M   'P 1'
#
loop_
_entity.id
_entity.type
_entity.pdbx_description
1 polymer ?
#
loop_
_entity_poly.entity_id
_entity_poly.type
_entity_poly.pdbx_seq_one_letter_code
_entity_poly.pdbx_strand_id
1 'polypeptide(L)'
;MDTGIIVTILVAVATVAIVVGILIAVRAWVVPARRSARLKKRFGPEYDRTVRSHGDRAAAERELHGRLRRHENMDLRELTDQEREIHERTWASVQQQFVDDPVDAVRNARLLVEAIMTDRGYTGRPSPAEDDAAFERRVEDLSVEHPSVVAEFRGAHTAGRLADARQAPTEELREAVVAYRRLVTALLDESPTSRRPGLTTGPSTRR
;
A
#
# COMPACT_ATOMS: atom_id res chain seq x y z
N MET A 1 47.84 46.96 -10.92
CA MET A 1 46.92 45.82 -11.03
C MET A 1 46.51 45.74 -12.48
N ASP A 2 46.92 44.67 -13.16
CA ASP A 2 46.69 44.54 -14.59
C ASP A 2 45.20 44.36 -14.86
N THR A 3 44.64 45.22 -15.70
CA THR A 3 43.22 45.16 -16.09
C THR A 3 42.83 43.76 -16.59
N GLY A 4 43.76 43.03 -17.22
CA GLY A 4 43.57 41.64 -17.63
C GLY A 4 43.34 40.65 -16.47
N ILE A 5 43.98 40.84 -15.32
CA ILE A 5 43.76 40.00 -14.13
C ILE A 5 42.36 40.25 -13.59
N ILE A 6 41.92 41.51 -13.52
CA ILE A 6 40.57 41.88 -13.06
C ILE A 6 39.49 41.28 -13.98
N VAL A 7 39.67 41.39 -15.31
CA VAL A 7 38.75 40.81 -16.29
C VAL A 7 38.68 39.29 -16.17
N THR A 8 39.83 38.62 -16.00
CA THR A 8 39.88 37.16 -15.85
C THR A 8 39.16 36.69 -14.59
N ILE A 9 39.33 37.40 -13.47
CA ILE A 9 38.62 37.10 -12.21
C ILE A 9 37.11 37.29 -12.39
N LEU A 10 36.67 38.37 -13.03
CA LEU A 10 35.24 38.62 -13.27
C LEU A 10 34.60 37.52 -14.12
N VAL A 11 35.27 37.11 -15.20
CA VAL A 11 34.81 36.02 -16.07
C VAL A 11 34.76 34.70 -15.31
N ALA A 12 35.77 34.40 -14.49
CA ALA A 12 35.79 33.20 -13.66
C ALA A 12 34.63 33.17 -12.66
N VAL A 13 34.39 34.28 -11.95
CA VAL A 13 33.29 34.41 -10.99
C VAL A 13 31.93 34.28 -11.67
N ALA A 14 31.73 34.94 -12.82
CA ALA A 14 30.49 34.83 -13.59
C ALA A 14 30.24 33.38 -14.06
N THR A 15 31.29 32.70 -14.52
CA THR A 15 31.21 31.30 -14.95
C THR A 15 30.82 30.39 -13.78
N VAL A 16 31.45 30.55 -12.62
CA VAL A 16 31.12 29.78 -11.41
C VAL A 16 29.68 30.03 -10.98
N ALA A 17 29.23 31.29 -10.98
CA ALA A 17 27.85 31.64 -10.61
C ALA A 17 26.81 30.97 -11.54
N ILE A 18 27.08 30.95 -12.85
CA ILE A 18 26.22 30.28 -13.85
C ILE A 18 26.19 28.77 -13.59
N VAL A 19 27.35 28.13 -13.38
CA VAL A 19 27.44 26.69 -13.11
C VAL A 19 26.67 26.33 -11.84
N VAL A 20 26.84 27.10 -10.77
CA VAL A 20 26.09 26.90 -9.51
C VAL A 20 24.58 27.08 -9.74
N GLY A 21 24.16 28.10 -10.49
CA GLY A 21 22.77 28.32 -10.84
C GLY A 21 22.15 27.14 -11.60
N ILE A 22 22.87 26.61 -12.59
CA ILE A 22 22.45 25.41 -13.36
C ILE A 22 22.34 24.20 -12.43
N LEU A 23 23.31 23.98 -11.54
CA LEU A 23 23.27 22.85 -10.59
C LEU A 23 22.05 22.93 -9.65
N ILE A 24 21.72 24.11 -9.14
CA ILE A 24 20.54 24.32 -8.30
C ILE A 24 19.26 24.04 -9.09
N ALA A 25 19.16 24.58 -10.32
CA ALA A 25 18.00 24.35 -11.18
C ALA A 25 17.82 22.86 -11.52
N VAL A 26 18.89 22.18 -11.94
CA VAL A 26 18.86 20.73 -12.22
C VAL A 26 18.43 19.96 -10.98
N ARG A 27 18.96 20.28 -9.80
CA ARG A 27 18.59 19.60 -8.55
C ARG A 27 17.12 19.83 -8.19
N ALA A 28 16.61 21.04 -8.38
CA ALA A 28 15.22 21.39 -8.11
C ALA A 28 14.22 20.61 -9.00
N TRP A 29 14.63 20.22 -10.22
CA TRP A 29 13.78 19.48 -11.15
C TRP A 29 13.96 17.96 -11.06
N VAL A 30 15.21 17.49 -11.01
CA VAL A 30 15.52 16.06 -11.08
C VAL A 30 15.15 15.32 -9.81
N VAL A 31 15.35 15.92 -8.63
CA VAL A 31 15.10 15.22 -7.35
C VAL A 31 13.60 14.94 -7.15
N PRO A 32 12.68 15.91 -7.32
CA PRO A 32 11.25 15.63 -7.23
C PRO A 32 10.78 14.60 -8.25
N ALA A 33 11.19 14.74 -9.53
CA ALA A 33 10.82 13.81 -10.59
C ALA A 33 11.22 12.36 -10.25
N ARG A 34 12.44 12.15 -9.72
CA ARG A 34 12.90 10.83 -9.29
C ARG A 34 12.12 10.29 -8.09
N ARG A 35 11.74 11.14 -7.13
CA ARG A 35 10.94 10.74 -5.96
C ARG A 35 9.55 10.28 -6.38
N SER A 36 8.89 11.07 -7.22
CA SER A 36 7.59 10.73 -7.76
C SER A 36 7.62 9.45 -8.60
N ALA A 37 8.65 9.27 -9.43
CA ALA A 37 8.81 8.04 -10.22
C ALA A 37 8.96 6.80 -9.31
N ARG A 38 9.65 6.92 -8.18
CA ARG A 38 9.75 5.83 -7.18
C ARG A 38 8.41 5.54 -6.52
N LEU A 39 7.65 6.57 -6.13
CA LEU A 39 6.31 6.40 -5.57
C LEU A 39 5.36 5.76 -6.58
N LYS A 40 5.33 6.25 -7.83
CA LYS A 40 4.54 5.67 -8.90
C LYS A 40 4.93 4.23 -9.22
N LYS A 41 6.22 3.91 -9.21
CA LYS A 41 6.70 2.52 -9.40
C LYS A 41 6.23 1.60 -8.26
N ARG A 42 6.20 2.09 -7.01
CA ARG A 42 5.83 1.29 -5.85
C ARG A 42 4.31 1.13 -5.71
N PHE A 43 3.56 2.21 -5.77
CA PHE A 43 2.10 2.22 -5.57
C PHE A 43 1.32 1.93 -6.86
N GLY A 44 1.92 2.09 -8.04
CA GLY A 44 1.26 1.79 -9.31
C GLY A 44 -0.07 2.54 -9.47
N PRO A 45 -1.20 1.84 -9.69
CA PRO A 45 -2.53 2.45 -9.81
C PRO A 45 -2.94 3.31 -8.61
N GLU A 46 -2.48 2.95 -7.40
CA GLU A 46 -2.77 3.71 -6.18
C GLU A 46 -2.17 5.12 -6.22
N TYR A 47 -1.01 5.30 -6.87
CA TYR A 47 -0.43 6.64 -7.07
C TYR A 47 -1.38 7.53 -7.89
N ASP A 48 -1.80 7.04 -9.05
CA ASP A 48 -2.64 7.81 -9.96
C ASP A 48 -4.04 8.06 -9.36
N ARG A 49 -4.53 7.15 -8.51
CA ARG A 49 -5.78 7.33 -7.74
C ARG A 49 -5.62 8.38 -6.63
N THR A 50 -4.58 8.31 -5.82
CA THR A 50 -4.33 9.30 -4.75
C THR A 50 -4.10 10.70 -5.33
N VAL A 51 -3.39 10.82 -6.46
CA VAL A 51 -3.25 12.13 -7.14
C VAL A 51 -4.62 12.67 -7.57
N ARG A 52 -5.49 11.82 -8.13
CA ARG A 52 -6.85 12.22 -8.52
C ARG A 52 -7.72 12.59 -7.32
N SER A 53 -7.64 11.87 -6.20
CA SER A 53 -8.48 12.15 -5.03
C SER A 53 -8.07 13.44 -4.31
N HIS A 54 -6.78 13.77 -4.27
CA HIS A 54 -6.31 15.01 -3.62
C HIS A 54 -6.39 16.23 -4.52
N GLY A 55 -6.41 16.07 -5.84
CA GLY A 55 -6.34 17.18 -6.81
C GLY A 55 -4.98 17.91 -6.83
N ASP A 56 -4.09 17.61 -5.89
CA ASP A 56 -2.72 18.11 -5.82
C ASP A 56 -1.73 16.95 -5.68
N ARG A 57 -0.76 16.92 -6.60
CA ARG A 57 0.32 15.92 -6.59
C ARG A 57 1.17 16.01 -5.33
N ALA A 58 1.45 17.21 -4.82
CA ALA A 58 2.29 17.34 -3.63
C ALA A 58 1.59 16.79 -2.38
N ALA A 59 0.28 17.03 -2.22
CA ALA A 59 -0.53 16.43 -1.17
C ALA A 59 -0.59 14.90 -1.27
N ALA A 60 -0.85 14.36 -2.47
CA ALA A 60 -0.87 12.93 -2.70
C ALA A 60 0.48 12.27 -2.36
N GLU A 61 1.59 12.83 -2.81
CA GLU A 61 2.92 12.30 -2.50
C GLU A 61 3.29 12.38 -1.02
N ARG A 62 2.81 13.41 -0.30
CA ARG A 62 2.95 13.48 1.17
C ARG A 62 2.19 12.35 1.86
N GLU A 63 0.96 12.07 1.43
CA GLU A 63 0.17 10.96 1.98
C GLU A 63 0.83 9.60 1.72
N LEU A 64 1.25 9.33 0.47
CA LEU A 64 1.91 8.08 0.11
C LEU A 64 3.23 7.88 0.87
N HIS A 65 4.01 8.94 1.06
CA HIS A 65 5.16 8.88 1.97
C HIS A 65 4.74 8.62 3.43
N GLY A 66 3.61 9.18 3.87
CA GLY A 66 3.04 8.89 5.19
C GLY A 66 2.72 7.42 5.36
N ARG A 67 2.12 6.77 4.35
CA ARG A 67 1.86 5.32 4.33
C ARG A 67 3.16 4.52 4.47
N LEU A 68 4.19 4.87 3.68
CA LEU A 68 5.50 4.21 3.77
C LEU A 68 6.12 4.35 5.17
N ARG A 69 6.09 5.56 5.75
CA ARG A 69 6.62 5.78 7.10
C ARG A 69 5.86 5.00 8.16
N ARG A 70 4.53 4.92 8.07
CA ARG A 70 3.75 4.12 9.02
C ARG A 70 4.11 2.64 8.90
N HIS A 71 4.15 2.12 7.68
CA HIS A 71 4.55 0.75 7.38
C HIS A 71 5.95 0.42 7.91
N GLU A 72 6.93 1.32 7.72
CA GLU A 72 8.29 1.15 8.26
C GLU A 72 8.35 1.11 9.80
N ASN A 73 7.38 1.68 10.49
CA ASN A 73 7.29 1.67 11.95
C ASN A 73 6.32 0.60 12.48
N MET A 74 5.74 -0.24 11.62
CA MET A 74 4.88 -1.35 12.03
C MET A 74 5.73 -2.60 12.30
N ASP A 75 5.42 -3.31 13.38
CA ASP A 75 6.03 -4.60 13.71
C ASP A 75 5.35 -5.71 12.89
N LEU A 76 5.59 -5.70 11.58
CA LEU A 76 4.98 -6.66 10.67
C LEU A 76 5.59 -8.05 10.85
N ARG A 77 4.73 -9.07 10.92
CA ARG A 77 5.15 -10.46 11.03
C ARG A 77 4.48 -11.36 10.00
N GLU A 78 5.11 -12.49 9.75
CA GLU A 78 4.50 -13.59 9.02
C GLU A 78 3.52 -14.34 9.94
N LEU A 79 2.48 -14.88 9.33
CA LEU A 79 1.55 -15.77 10.01
C LEU A 79 2.16 -17.17 10.07
N THR A 80 1.97 -17.84 11.19
CA THR A 80 2.24 -19.27 11.31
C THR A 80 1.27 -20.07 10.44
N ASP A 81 1.64 -21.29 10.08
CA ASP A 81 0.76 -22.18 9.30
C ASP A 81 -0.58 -22.45 10.03
N GLN A 82 -0.54 -22.51 11.36
CA GLN A 82 -1.73 -22.68 12.19
C GLN A 82 -2.66 -21.47 12.11
N GLU A 83 -2.12 -20.25 12.21
CA GLU A 83 -2.91 -19.01 12.06
C GLU A 83 -3.51 -18.90 10.67
N ARG A 84 -2.73 -19.23 9.63
CA ARG A 84 -3.21 -19.28 8.25
C ARG A 84 -4.38 -20.25 8.10
N GLU A 85 -4.26 -21.46 8.61
CA GLU A 85 -5.32 -22.47 8.54
C GLU A 85 -6.60 -22.02 9.28
N ILE A 86 -6.46 -21.33 10.42
CA ILE A 86 -7.59 -20.75 11.16
C ILE A 86 -8.31 -19.70 10.29
N HIS A 87 -7.56 -18.79 9.68
CA HIS A 87 -8.13 -17.75 8.82
C HIS A 87 -8.76 -18.31 7.55
N GLU A 88 -8.17 -19.34 6.94
CA GLU A 88 -8.73 -20.05 5.79
C GLU A 88 -10.05 -20.75 6.12
N ARG A 89 -10.11 -21.44 7.27
CA ARG A 89 -11.37 -22.04 7.76
C ARG A 89 -12.42 -20.98 8.04
N THR A 90 -12.03 -19.86 8.66
CA THR A 90 -12.95 -18.75 8.95
C THR A 90 -13.50 -18.16 7.66
N TRP A 91 -12.67 -18.01 6.62
CA TRP A 91 -13.11 -17.59 5.30
C TRP A 91 -14.13 -18.56 4.69
N ALA A 92 -13.91 -19.87 4.80
CA ALA A 92 -14.86 -20.87 4.29
C ALA A 92 -16.23 -20.74 4.96
N SER A 93 -16.27 -20.48 6.27
CA SER A 93 -17.53 -20.22 7.00
C SER A 93 -18.24 -18.95 6.50
N VAL A 94 -17.50 -17.87 6.21
CA VAL A 94 -18.08 -16.64 5.63
C VAL A 94 -18.75 -16.91 4.29
N GLN A 95 -18.13 -17.73 3.42
CA GLN A 95 -18.71 -18.08 2.13
C GLN A 95 -19.99 -18.90 2.25
N GLN A 96 -20.03 -19.85 3.19
CA GLN A 96 -21.22 -20.65 3.46
C GLN A 96 -22.36 -19.77 3.96
N GLN A 97 -22.06 -18.86 4.90
CA GLN A 97 -23.04 -17.94 5.47
C GLN A 97 -23.65 -16.99 4.43
N PHE A 98 -22.92 -16.63 3.38
CA PHE A 98 -23.42 -15.69 2.37
C PHE A 98 -24.72 -16.16 1.69
N VAL A 99 -24.96 -17.46 1.61
CA VAL A 99 -26.19 -18.00 1.00
C VAL A 99 -27.43 -17.68 1.84
N ASP A 100 -27.29 -17.77 3.16
CA ASP A 100 -28.39 -17.61 4.11
C ASP A 100 -28.50 -16.16 4.62
N ASP A 101 -27.36 -15.51 4.87
CA ASP A 101 -27.27 -14.13 5.34
C ASP A 101 -26.11 -13.36 4.63
N PRO A 102 -26.39 -12.76 3.46
CA PRO A 102 -25.41 -11.98 2.71
C PRO A 102 -24.85 -10.78 3.48
N VAL A 103 -25.64 -10.15 4.34
CA VAL A 103 -25.23 -8.91 5.04
C VAL A 103 -24.25 -9.24 6.16
N ASP A 104 -24.55 -10.26 6.97
CA ASP A 104 -23.62 -10.69 8.01
C ASP A 104 -22.40 -11.41 7.43
N ALA A 105 -22.49 -12.05 6.26
CA ALA A 105 -21.32 -12.54 5.56
C ALA A 105 -20.35 -11.40 5.16
N VAL A 106 -20.86 -10.28 4.64
CA VAL A 106 -20.03 -9.08 4.36
C VAL A 106 -19.41 -8.52 5.65
N ARG A 107 -20.17 -8.46 6.74
CA ARG A 107 -19.64 -8.06 8.06
C ARG A 107 -18.51 -8.98 8.51
N ASN A 108 -18.71 -10.29 8.45
CA ASN A 108 -17.74 -11.28 8.90
C ASN A 108 -16.50 -11.31 7.99
N ALA A 109 -16.66 -11.03 6.70
CA ALA A 109 -15.54 -10.84 5.78
C ALA A 109 -14.66 -9.65 6.19
N ARG A 110 -15.27 -8.51 6.58
CA ARG A 110 -14.53 -7.36 7.13
C ARG A 110 -13.78 -7.73 8.40
N LEU A 111 -14.46 -8.35 9.36
CA LEU A 111 -13.88 -8.74 10.64
C LEU A 111 -12.70 -9.71 10.45
N LEU A 112 -12.80 -10.63 9.50
CA LEU A 112 -11.69 -11.52 9.17
C LEU A 112 -10.48 -10.77 8.61
N VAL A 113 -10.68 -9.81 7.70
CA VAL A 113 -9.57 -8.97 7.23
C VAL A 113 -8.94 -8.19 8.39
N GLU A 114 -9.74 -7.62 9.29
CA GLU A 114 -9.24 -6.91 10.47
C GLU A 114 -8.45 -7.82 11.43
N ALA A 115 -8.92 -9.05 11.63
CA ALA A 115 -8.21 -10.05 12.42
C ALA A 115 -6.86 -10.40 11.79
N ILE A 116 -6.82 -10.69 10.48
CA ILE A 116 -5.57 -11.00 9.77
C ILE A 116 -4.62 -9.79 9.81
N MET A 117 -5.13 -8.58 9.58
CA MET A 117 -4.33 -7.35 9.68
C MET A 117 -3.71 -7.21 11.07
N THR A 118 -4.50 -7.45 12.12
CA THR A 118 -4.02 -7.39 13.51
C THR A 118 -2.93 -8.43 13.74
N ASP A 119 -3.16 -9.68 13.33
CA ASP A 119 -2.19 -10.75 13.48
C ASP A 119 -0.90 -10.43 12.74
N ARG A 120 -0.97 -9.86 11.53
CA ARG A 120 0.22 -9.47 10.77
C ARG A 120 0.91 -8.20 11.25
N GLY A 121 0.39 -7.54 12.29
CA GLY A 121 0.99 -6.32 12.85
C GLY A 121 0.58 -5.03 12.14
N TYR A 122 -0.40 -5.08 11.22
CA TYR A 122 -1.05 -3.90 10.61
C TYR A 122 -2.00 -3.23 11.62
N THR A 123 -1.49 -2.93 12.81
CA THR A 123 -2.23 -2.23 13.85
C THR A 123 -2.18 -0.73 13.57
N GLY A 124 -3.34 -0.17 13.21
CA GLY A 124 -3.49 1.29 13.10
C GLY A 124 -3.63 1.94 14.49
N ARG A 125 -3.69 3.27 14.52
CA ARG A 125 -4.13 4.00 15.72
C ARG A 125 -5.53 3.48 16.13
N PRO A 126 -5.79 3.15 17.42
CA PRO A 126 -7.13 2.83 17.89
C PRO A 126 -8.09 3.96 17.49
N SER A 127 -9.11 3.66 16.71
CA SER A 127 -10.17 4.61 16.40
C SER A 127 -11.34 4.34 17.33
N PRO A 128 -11.90 5.36 18.01
CA PRO A 128 -13.09 5.20 18.85
C PRO A 128 -14.33 4.76 18.06
N ALA A 129 -14.32 4.95 16.74
CA ALA A 129 -15.34 4.48 15.82
C ALA A 129 -14.76 3.36 14.95
N GLU A 130 -15.31 2.16 15.08
CA GLU A 130 -15.17 1.09 14.09
C GLU A 130 -16.15 1.34 12.93
N ASP A 131 -16.05 2.51 12.30
CA ASP A 131 -16.83 2.83 11.11
C ASP A 131 -16.09 2.39 9.83
N ASP A 132 -16.85 2.26 8.74
CA ASP A 132 -16.32 1.81 7.44
C ASP A 132 -15.16 2.70 6.96
N ALA A 133 -15.21 4.01 7.25
CA ALA A 133 -14.15 4.95 6.89
C ALA A 133 -12.85 4.71 7.66
N ALA A 134 -12.92 4.32 8.93
CA ALA A 134 -11.75 3.94 9.72
C ALA A 134 -11.12 2.64 9.19
N PHE A 135 -11.94 1.66 8.79
CA PHE A 135 -11.46 0.46 8.14
C PHE A 135 -10.78 0.76 6.80
N GLU A 136 -11.41 1.53 5.92
CA GLU A 136 -10.84 1.94 4.63
C GLU A 136 -9.49 2.65 4.80
N ARG A 137 -9.36 3.51 5.83
CA ARG A 137 -8.10 4.17 6.19
C ARG A 137 -6.99 3.20 6.58
N ARG A 138 -7.32 2.08 7.25
CA ARG A 138 -6.33 1.05 7.59
C ARG A 138 -5.93 0.24 6.36
N VAL A 139 -6.88 -0.08 5.48
CA VAL A 139 -6.61 -0.78 4.21
C VAL A 139 -5.62 -0.01 3.34
N GLU A 140 -5.53 1.31 3.49
CA GLU A 140 -4.54 2.11 2.76
C GLU A 140 -3.10 1.72 3.07
N ASP A 141 -2.80 1.32 4.31
CA ASP A 141 -1.46 0.92 4.70
C ASP A 141 -1.06 -0.41 4.04
N LEU A 142 -2.03 -1.23 3.64
CA LEU A 142 -1.79 -2.43 2.83
C LEU A 142 -1.29 -2.10 1.42
N SER A 143 -1.56 -0.90 0.89
CA SER A 143 -1.12 -0.51 -0.47
C SER A 143 0.40 -0.42 -0.61
N VAL A 144 1.13 -0.44 0.50
CA VAL A 144 2.59 -0.47 0.51
C VAL A 144 3.13 -1.82 0.01
N GLU A 145 2.51 -2.93 0.40
CA GLU A 145 2.88 -4.30 -0.02
C GLU A 145 1.97 -4.86 -1.12
N HIS A 146 0.69 -4.46 -1.12
CA HIS A 146 -0.36 -4.99 -1.99
C HIS A 146 -1.11 -3.89 -2.76
N PRO A 147 -0.42 -3.04 -3.55
CA PRO A 147 -1.02 -1.88 -4.21
C PRO A 147 -2.14 -2.26 -5.19
N SER A 148 -1.98 -3.32 -5.97
CA SER A 148 -3.01 -3.77 -6.94
C SER A 148 -4.26 -4.28 -6.24
N VAL A 149 -4.10 -5.07 -5.17
CA VAL A 149 -5.21 -5.66 -4.41
C VAL A 149 -6.04 -4.56 -3.75
N VAL A 150 -5.39 -3.54 -3.19
CA VAL A 150 -6.08 -2.39 -2.60
C VAL A 150 -6.80 -1.55 -3.66
N ALA A 151 -6.20 -1.36 -4.84
CA ALA A 151 -6.85 -0.65 -5.94
C ALA A 151 -8.13 -1.37 -6.42
N GLU A 152 -8.06 -2.69 -6.58
CA GLU A 152 -9.20 -3.53 -6.95
C GLU A 152 -10.28 -3.55 -5.86
N PHE A 153 -9.86 -3.73 -4.60
CA PHE A 153 -10.77 -3.70 -3.46
C PHE A 153 -11.57 -2.41 -3.47
N ARG A 154 -10.91 -1.24 -3.53
CA ARG A 154 -11.63 0.05 -3.51
C ARG A 154 -12.50 0.28 -4.74
N GLY A 155 -12.20 -0.34 -5.89
CA GLY A 155 -13.05 -0.29 -7.07
C GLY A 155 -14.36 -1.07 -6.90
N ALA A 156 -14.29 -2.23 -6.26
CA ALA A 156 -15.44 -3.10 -6.01
C ALA A 156 -16.20 -2.76 -4.70
N HIS A 157 -15.54 -2.13 -3.72
CA HIS A 157 -16.06 -2.02 -2.36
C HIS A 157 -17.01 -0.84 -2.10
N THR A 158 -17.47 -0.11 -3.13
CA THR A 158 -18.40 1.01 -2.90
C THR A 158 -19.81 0.54 -2.55
N ALA A 159 -20.24 -0.58 -3.13
CA ALA A 159 -21.60 -1.09 -3.01
C ALA A 159 -21.83 -1.93 -1.72
N GLY A 160 -20.75 -2.51 -1.18
CA GLY A 160 -20.80 -3.40 -0.01
C GLY A 160 -20.37 -2.79 1.31
N ARG A 161 -20.40 -1.45 1.45
CA ARG A 161 -20.17 -0.82 2.76
C ARG A 161 -21.27 -1.25 3.73
N LEU A 162 -20.98 -1.39 5.02
CA LEU A 162 -21.95 -1.92 5.99
C LEU A 162 -23.22 -1.08 6.10
N ALA A 163 -23.09 0.24 5.93
CA ALA A 163 -24.24 1.14 5.89
C ALA A 163 -25.17 0.87 4.70
N ASP A 164 -24.58 0.61 3.53
CA ASP A 164 -25.30 0.43 2.27
C ASP A 164 -25.80 -1.03 2.13
N ALA A 165 -25.05 -1.99 2.68
CA ALA A 165 -25.29 -3.42 2.60
C ALA A 165 -26.68 -3.87 3.10
N ARG A 166 -27.27 -3.15 4.06
CA ARG A 166 -28.62 -3.46 4.57
C ARG A 166 -29.73 -3.25 3.53
N GLN A 167 -29.44 -2.48 2.48
CA GLN A 167 -30.37 -2.14 1.40
C GLN A 167 -29.82 -2.52 0.02
N ALA A 168 -28.58 -3.00 -0.05
CA ALA A 168 -27.92 -3.36 -1.29
C ALA A 168 -28.51 -4.65 -1.89
N PRO A 169 -28.63 -4.75 -3.22
CA PRO A 169 -28.97 -6.01 -3.87
C PRO A 169 -27.90 -7.08 -3.59
N THR A 170 -28.30 -8.35 -3.59
CA THR A 170 -27.40 -9.48 -3.28
C THR A 170 -26.18 -9.56 -4.21
N GLU A 171 -26.29 -9.08 -5.46
CA GLU A 171 -25.15 -9.00 -6.39
C GLU A 171 -24.04 -8.11 -5.85
N GLU A 172 -24.37 -6.92 -5.37
CA GLU A 172 -23.42 -5.96 -4.81
C GLU A 172 -22.74 -6.52 -3.55
N LEU A 173 -23.50 -7.24 -2.72
CA LEU A 173 -22.96 -7.95 -1.56
C LEU A 173 -22.00 -9.07 -1.99
N ARG A 174 -22.28 -9.76 -3.11
CA ARG A 174 -21.39 -10.79 -3.66
C ARG A 174 -20.08 -10.16 -4.12
N GLU A 175 -20.14 -9.05 -4.86
CA GLU A 175 -18.94 -8.32 -5.29
C GLU A 175 -18.09 -7.87 -4.10
N ALA A 176 -18.74 -7.43 -3.01
CA ALA A 176 -18.06 -7.04 -1.78
C ALA A 176 -17.32 -8.23 -1.13
N VAL A 177 -17.97 -9.39 -1.01
CA VAL A 177 -17.31 -10.61 -0.50
C VAL A 177 -16.14 -11.00 -1.40
N VAL A 178 -16.28 -10.92 -2.73
CA VAL A 178 -15.17 -11.18 -3.66
C VAL A 178 -14.01 -10.20 -3.44
N ALA A 179 -14.29 -8.92 -3.21
CA ALA A 179 -13.28 -7.91 -2.90
C ALA A 179 -12.54 -8.24 -1.59
N TYR A 180 -13.27 -8.63 -0.54
CA TYR A 180 -12.68 -9.09 0.71
C TYR A 180 -11.84 -10.36 0.55
N ARG A 181 -12.26 -11.32 -0.30
CA ARG A 181 -11.46 -12.52 -0.58
C ARG A 181 -10.08 -12.16 -1.12
N ARG A 182 -9.99 -11.19 -2.03
CA ARG A 182 -8.70 -10.77 -2.57
C ARG A 182 -7.78 -10.21 -1.51
N LEU A 183 -8.32 -9.42 -0.57
CA LEU A 183 -7.56 -8.95 0.59
C LEU A 183 -7.13 -10.12 1.49
N VAL A 184 -8.03 -11.04 1.83
CA VAL A 184 -7.70 -12.23 2.63
C VAL A 184 -6.58 -13.03 1.97
N THR A 185 -6.70 -13.36 0.68
CA THR A 185 -5.65 -14.10 -0.04
C THR A 185 -4.32 -13.36 -0.03
N ALA A 186 -4.32 -12.06 -0.33
CA ALA A 186 -3.09 -11.25 -0.33
C ALA A 186 -2.44 -11.18 1.05
N LEU A 187 -3.24 -11.07 2.10
CA LEU A 187 -2.77 -11.02 3.48
C LEU A 187 -2.39 -12.39 4.03
N LEU A 188 -2.91 -13.48 3.48
CA LEU A 188 -2.44 -14.81 3.86
C LEU A 188 -1.14 -15.11 3.13
N ASP A 189 -1.03 -14.81 1.84
CA ASP A 189 0.17 -15.08 1.06
C ASP A 189 1.44 -14.52 1.73
N GLU A 190 2.52 -15.31 1.64
CA GLU A 190 3.85 -14.82 1.98
C GLU A 190 4.18 -13.70 0.99
N SER A 191 4.48 -12.50 1.50
CA SER A 191 4.99 -11.41 0.66
C SER A 191 6.09 -11.99 -0.24
N PRO A 192 6.08 -11.73 -1.57
CA PRO A 192 6.95 -12.41 -2.54
C PRO A 192 8.47 -12.27 -2.26
N THR A 193 8.85 -11.45 -1.29
CA THR A 193 10.19 -11.28 -0.74
C THR A 193 10.67 -12.37 0.21
N SER A 194 9.79 -13.18 0.80
CA SER A 194 10.18 -14.20 1.80
C SER A 194 10.48 -15.58 1.22
N ARG A 195 10.15 -15.82 -0.06
CA ARG A 195 10.58 -17.02 -0.79
C ARG A 195 12.04 -16.90 -1.24
N ARG A 196 12.98 -16.79 -0.31
CA ARG A 196 14.35 -17.25 -0.55
C ARG A 196 14.33 -18.77 -0.41
N PRO A 197 14.55 -19.54 -1.49
CA PRO A 197 14.74 -20.98 -1.36
C PRO A 197 15.94 -21.18 -0.44
N GLY A 198 15.73 -21.85 0.69
CA GLY A 198 16.82 -22.31 1.53
C GLY A 198 17.84 -23.04 0.66
N LEU A 199 19.08 -22.57 0.68
CA LEU A 199 20.23 -23.29 0.15
C LEU A 199 20.37 -24.59 0.96
N THR A 200 19.64 -25.64 0.58
CA THR A 200 19.98 -27.01 0.95
C THR A 200 21.05 -27.50 -0.03
N THR A 201 22.26 -26.97 0.12
CA THR A 201 23.47 -27.67 -0.35
C THR A 201 23.71 -28.85 0.59
N GLY A 202 23.01 -29.95 0.35
CA GLY A 202 23.43 -31.26 0.85
C GLY A 202 24.57 -31.78 -0.04
N PRO A 203 25.72 -32.19 0.51
CA PRO A 203 26.84 -32.67 -0.31
C PRO A 203 26.43 -33.95 -1.03
N SER A 204 26.64 -33.96 -2.35
CA SER A 204 26.44 -35.12 -3.20
C SER A 204 27.37 -36.24 -2.76
N THR A 205 26.81 -37.38 -2.37
CA THR A 205 27.50 -38.65 -2.29
C THR A 205 28.05 -38.99 -3.67
N ARG A 206 29.38 -39.00 -3.80
CA ARG A 206 30.09 -39.50 -4.98
C ARG A 206 30.96 -40.67 -4.56
N ARG A 207 30.53 -41.86 -5.02
CA ARG A 207 31.25 -43.12 -5.25
C ARG A 207 32.29 -43.58 -4.23
#